data_AF-A0A9D8J721-F1
#
_entry.id   AF-A0A9D8J721-F1
#
_cell.length_a   1.000
_cell.length_b   1.000
_cell.length_c   1.000
_cell.angle_alpha   90.00
_cell.angle_beta   90.00
_cell.angle_gamma   90.00
#
_symmetry.space_group_name_H-M   'P 1'
#
loop_
_entity.id
_entity.type
_entity.pdbx_description
1 polymer ?
#
loop_
_entity_poly.entity_id
_entity_poly.type
_entity_poly.pdbx_seq_one_letter_code
_entity_poly.pdbx_strand_id
1 'polypeptide(L)' 'MKIEGIPVHILSHNSYENWFKIASDEQKRWIKINDFKPSHGASVTLPGFDGSIDCILVCMDP' A
#
# COMPACT_ATOMS: atom_id res chain seq x y z
N MET A 1 -13.84 -21.84 -8.38
CA MET A 1 -13.56 -20.44 -8.02
C MET A 1 -12.09 -20.38 -7.61
N LYS A 2 -11.22 -19.76 -8.42
CA LYS A 2 -9.84 -19.49 -7.99
C LYS A 2 -9.93 -18.36 -6.95
N ILE A 3 -9.41 -18.60 -5.75
CA ILE A 3 -9.19 -17.52 -4.80
C ILE A 3 -7.90 -16.84 -5.27
N GLU A 4 -8.03 -15.70 -5.93
CA GLU A 4 -6.87 -14.85 -6.20
C GLU A 4 -6.46 -14.21 -4.87
N GLY A 5 -5.20 -14.45 -4.47
CA GLY A 5 -4.67 -13.89 -3.24
C GLY A 5 -4.46 -12.39 -3.40
N ILE A 6 -4.76 -11.63 -2.34
CA ILE A 6 -4.47 -10.19 -2.30
C ILE A 6 -2.95 -10.01 -2.21
N PRO A 7 -2.32 -9.24 -3.12
CA PRO A 7 -0.90 -8.94 -3.04
C PRO A 7 -0.54 -8.21 -1.75
N VAL A 8 0.55 -8.64 -1.11
CA VAL A 8 1.14 -7.96 0.06
C VAL A 8 2.54 -7.46 -0.30
N HIS A 9 2.72 -6.15 -0.33
CA HIS A 9 4.01 -5.52 -0.59
C HIS A 9 4.69 -5.17 0.74
N ILE A 10 5.82 -5.81 1.00
CA ILE A 10 6.68 -5.49 2.14
C ILE A 10 7.68 -4.42 1.70
N LEU A 11 7.66 -3.28 2.37
CA LEU A 11 8.46 -2.10 2.00
C LEU A 11 9.28 -1.63 3.20
N SER A 12 10.58 -1.37 3.01
CA SER A 12 11.32 -0.50 3.92
C SER A 12 10.85 0.96 3.77
N HIS A 13 11.25 1.83 4.70
CA HIS A 13 10.99 3.27 4.58
C HIS A 13 11.48 3.85 3.24
N ASN A 14 12.71 3.50 2.83
CA ASN A 14 13.28 3.95 1.55
C ASN A 14 12.53 3.37 0.34
N SER A 15 12.11 2.09 0.42
CA SER A 15 11.33 1.44 -0.63
C SER A 15 9.94 2.05 -0.76
N TYR A 16 9.34 2.47 0.35
CA TYR A 16 8.04 3.14 0.37
C TYR A 16 8.09 4.49 -0.36
N GLU A 17 9.10 5.31 -0.13
CA GLU A 17 9.22 6.59 -0.84
C GLU A 17 9.35 6.40 -2.36
N ASN A 18 10.11 5.40 -2.78
CA ASN A 18 10.27 5.09 -4.19
C ASN A 18 8.97 4.53 -4.80
N TRP A 19 8.28 3.64 -4.09
CA TRP A 19 6.96 3.17 -4.47
C TRP A 19 5.97 4.34 -4.60
N PHE A 20 5.95 5.24 -3.63
CA PHE A 20 5.02 6.37 -3.59
C PHE A 20 5.23 7.33 -4.77
N LYS A 21 6.46 7.50 -5.28
CA LYS A 21 6.73 8.32 -6.47
C LYS A 21 6.04 7.77 -7.73
N ILE A 22 6.05 6.45 -7.90
CA ILE A 22 5.52 5.76 -9.09
C ILE A 22 4.07 5.28 -8.92
N ALA A 23 3.52 5.34 -7.70
CA ALA A 23 2.13 4.97 -7.44
C ALA A 23 1.14 5.83 -8.24
N SER A 24 -0.04 5.26 -8.51
CA SER A 24 -1.14 5.99 -9.17
C SER A 24 -1.62 7.18 -8.33
N ASP A 25 -2.28 8.15 -8.97
CA ASP A 25 -2.80 9.33 -8.28
C ASP A 25 -3.92 8.97 -7.29
N GLU A 26 -4.68 7.91 -7.57
CA GLU A 26 -5.70 7.35 -6.68
C GLU A 26 -5.07 6.74 -5.43
N GLN A 27 -4.05 5.89 -5.59
CA GLN A 27 -3.33 5.31 -4.46
C GLN A 27 -2.66 6.40 -3.62
N LYS A 28 -2.01 7.38 -4.26
CA LYS A 28 -1.41 8.54 -3.56
C LYS A 28 -2.46 9.33 -2.77
N ARG A 29 -3.64 9.57 -3.35
CA ARG A 29 -4.74 10.25 -2.65
C ARG A 29 -5.26 9.44 -1.47
N TRP A 30 -5.42 8.14 -1.63
CA TRP A 30 -5.87 7.25 -0.56
C TRP A 30 -4.93 7.27 0.64
N ILE A 31 -3.63 7.14 0.40
CA ILE A 31 -2.58 7.25 1.42
C ILE A 31 -2.67 8.57 2.18
N LYS A 32 -2.80 9.69 1.45
CA LYS A 32 -2.87 11.04 2.06
C LYS A 32 -4.13 11.24 2.90
N ILE A 33 -5.29 10.79 2.42
CA ILE A 33 -6.57 10.92 3.15
C ILE A 33 -6.54 10.12 4.46
N ASN A 34 -5.88 8.96 4.46
CA ASN A 34 -5.74 8.12 5.64
C ASN A 34 -4.59 8.56 6.57
N ASP A 35 -3.88 9.66 6.26
CA ASP A 35 -2.68 10.12 6.97
C ASP A 35 -1.69 8.96 7.25
N PHE A 36 -1.53 8.06 6.27
CA PHE A 36 -0.70 6.88 6.46
C PHE A 36 0.78 7.28 6.57
N LYS A 37 1.40 6.89 7.69
CA LYS A 37 2.79 7.18 8.00
C LYS A 37 3.61 5.89 7.98
N PRO A 38 4.56 5.73 7.04
CA PRO A 38 5.39 4.54 6.95
C PRO A 38 6.26 4.43 8.21
N SER A 39 6.03 3.39 9.00
CA SER A 39 6.82 3.02 10.18
C SER A 39 6.85 1.50 10.34
N HIS A 40 7.79 0.96 11.11
CA HIS A 40 7.91 -0.48 11.28
C HIS A 40 6.61 -1.11 11.81
N GLY A 41 6.09 -2.10 11.08
CA GLY A 41 4.83 -2.78 11.37
C GLY A 41 3.58 -2.04 10.89
N ALA A 42 3.69 -0.81 10.37
CA ALA A 42 2.54 -0.10 9.83
C ALA A 42 2.05 -0.75 8.53
N SER A 43 0.74 -0.84 8.35
CA SER A 43 0.14 -1.38 7.13
C SER A 43 -1.03 -0.55 6.65
N VAL A 44 -1.23 -0.52 5.34
CA VAL A 44 -2.39 0.14 4.71
C VAL A 44 -2.94 -0.71 3.59
N THR A 45 -4.27 -0.80 3.54
CA THR A 45 -4.99 -1.47 2.46
C THR A 45 -5.33 -0.46 1.39
N LEU A 46 -4.98 -0.78 0.14
CA LEU A 46 -5.29 0.04 -1.03
C LEU A 46 -6.53 -0.53 -1.74
N PRO A 47 -7.55 0.30 -1.97
CA PRO A 47 -8.75 -0.14 -2.67
C PRO A 47 -8.52 -0.21 -4.17
N GLY A 48 -9.15 -1.19 -4.82
CA GLY A 48 -9.38 -1.21 -6.25
C GLY A 48 -10.54 -0.28 -6.64
N PHE A 49 -10.66 0.00 -7.94
CA PHE A 49 -11.69 0.89 -8.48
C PHE A 49 -13.13 0.40 -8.25
N ASP A 50 -13.32 -0.90 -8.04
CA ASP A 50 -14.60 -1.56 -7.80
C ASP A 50 -14.93 -1.75 -6.30
N GLY A 51 -14.10 -1.20 -5.41
CA GLY A 51 -14.23 -1.39 -3.96
C GLY A 51 -13.64 -2.71 -3.44
N SER A 52 -13.02 -3.52 -4.30
CA SER A 52 -12.18 -4.64 -3.87
C SER A 52 -10.88 -4.15 -3.22
N ILE A 53 -10.10 -5.06 -2.66
CA ILE A 53 -8.74 -4.76 -2.22
C ILE A 53 -7.79 -4.99 -3.38
N ASP A 54 -7.10 -3.94 -3.82
CA ASP A 54 -6.08 -4.01 -4.87
C ASP A 54 -4.80 -4.64 -4.30
N CYS A 55 -4.28 -4.10 -3.20
CA CYS A 55 -3.14 -4.66 -2.48
C CYS A 55 -3.05 -4.15 -1.03
N ILE A 56 -2.17 -4.77 -0.26
CA ILE A 56 -1.80 -4.33 1.09
C ILE A 56 -0.32 -3.91 1.08
N LEU A 57 -0.02 -2.73 1.61
CA LEU A 57 1.34 -2.33 1.90
C LEU A 57 1.64 -2.63 3.37
N VAL A 58 2.80 -3.20 3.65
CA VAL A 58 3.32 -3.40 5.00
C VAL A 58 4.71 -2.79 5.06
N CYS A 59 4.90 -1.81 5.94
CA CYS A 59 6.19 -1.19 6.17
C CYS A 59 6.96 -2.01 7.21
N MET A 60 8.10 -2.58 6.80
CA MET A 60 9.03 -3.25 7.70
C MET A 60 10.43 -2.73 7.42
N ASP A 61 11.00 -2.04 8.41
CA ASP A 61 12.44 -1.78 8.45
C ASP A 61 13.12 -2.94 9.16
N PRO A 62 14.27 -3.45 8.66
CA PRO A 62 15.04 -4.48 9.35
C PRO A 62 15.64 -4.00 10.68
#